data_AF-A0A636IH43-F1
#
_entry.id   AF-A0A636IH43-F1
#
_cell.length_a   1.000
_cell.length_b   1.000
_cell.length_c   1.000
_cell.angle_alpha   90.00
_cell.angle_beta   90.00
_cell.angle_gamma   90.00
#
_symmetry.space_group_name_H-M   'P 1'
#
loop_
_entity.id
_entity.type
_entity.pdbx_description
1 polymer ?
#
loop_
_entity_poly.entity_id
_entity_poly.type
_entity_poly.pdbx_seq_one_letter_code
_entity_poly.pdbx_strand_id
1 'polypeptide(L)'
;MARDDPHFNFRMPMEVREKLKFRAEANGRSMNSELLQIVQDALSKPSPVTGYRDDAERLADEQSDLVKKMVFDTLKSLYKKPT
;
A
#
# COMPACT_ATOMS: atom_id res chain seq x y z
N MET A 1 30.17 20.17 2.22
CA MET A 1 28.77 19.70 2.27
C MET A 1 28.51 18.90 1.01
N ALA A 2 27.98 17.69 1.17
CA ALA A 2 27.97 16.61 0.19
C ALA A 2 27.23 16.98 -1.11
N ARG A 3 27.84 16.68 -2.27
CA ARG A 3 27.11 16.56 -3.54
C ARG A 3 26.67 15.11 -3.64
N ASP A 4 25.75 14.72 -2.76
CA ASP A 4 25.34 13.32 -2.53
C ASP A 4 24.17 12.85 -3.41
N ASP A 5 23.82 13.59 -4.47
CA ASP A 5 22.80 13.15 -5.43
C ASP A 5 23.46 12.50 -6.66
N PRO A 6 23.61 11.16 -6.68
CA PRO A 6 24.11 10.44 -7.84
C PRO A 6 23.15 10.64 -9.02
N HIS A 7 23.66 11.22 -10.10
CA HIS A 7 22.87 11.41 -11.32
C HIS A 7 22.76 10.07 -12.06
N PHE A 8 21.57 9.49 -12.07
CA PHE A 8 21.29 8.24 -12.77
C PHE A 8 20.59 8.52 -14.11
N ASN A 9 21.13 7.96 -15.20
CA ASN A 9 20.47 8.03 -16.51
C ASN A 9 19.48 6.87 -16.63
N PHE A 10 18.21 7.14 -16.35
CA PHE A 10 17.14 6.13 -16.42
C PHE A 10 16.62 6.00 -17.86
N ARG A 11 16.93 4.87 -18.52
CA ARG A 11 16.38 4.55 -19.85
C ARG A 11 15.05 3.81 -19.69
N MET A 12 13.98 4.37 -20.25
CA MET A 12 12.65 3.75 -20.23
C MET A 12 12.11 3.56 -21.64
N PRO A 13 11.26 2.53 -21.86
CA PRO A 13 10.37 2.51 -23.01
C PRO A 13 9.39 3.70 -22.96
N MET A 14 9.02 4.19 -24.14
CA MET A 14 8.24 5.43 -24.30
C MET A 14 6.90 5.39 -23.55
N GLU A 15 6.24 4.23 -23.53
CA GLU A 15 4.98 4.02 -22.82
C GLU A 15 5.06 4.32 -21.32
N VAL A 16 6.18 3.95 -20.68
CA VAL A 16 6.37 4.17 -19.23
C VAL A 16 6.65 5.65 -18.97
N ARG A 17 7.44 6.29 -19.85
CA ARG A 17 7.71 7.73 -19.77
C ARG A 17 6.44 8.56 -19.90
N GLU A 18 5.57 8.21 -20.85
CA GLU A 18 4.29 8.91 -21.03
C GLU A 18 3.38 8.74 -19.82
N LYS A 19 3.16 7.50 -19.34
CA LYS A 19 2.35 7.25 -18.13
C LYS A 19 2.87 8.01 -16.92
N LEU A 20 4.20 8.05 -16.75
CA LEU A 20 4.82 8.80 -15.67
C LEU A 20 4.63 10.31 -15.84
N LYS A 21 4.74 10.83 -17.07
CA LYS A 21 4.50 12.24 -17.37
C LYS A 21 3.04 12.62 -17.12
N PHE A 22 2.07 11.85 -17.60
CA PHE A 22 0.65 12.09 -17.37
C PHE A 22 0.29 12.08 -15.88
N ARG A 23 0.83 11.11 -15.13
CA ARG A 23 0.63 11.05 -13.68
C ARG A 23 1.29 12.22 -12.95
N ALA A 24 2.49 12.62 -13.38
CA ALA A 24 3.18 13.78 -12.82
C ALA A 24 2.40 15.08 -13.10
N GLU A 25 1.91 15.27 -14.33
CA GLU A 25 1.05 16.40 -14.72
C GLU A 25 -0.26 16.41 -13.92
N ALA A 26 -0.90 15.26 -13.73
CA ALA A 26 -2.11 15.13 -12.91
C ALA A 26 -1.87 15.44 -11.42
N ASN A 27 -0.70 15.07 -10.89
CA ASN A 27 -0.31 15.32 -9.50
C ASN A 27 0.35 16.70 -9.31
N GLY A 28 0.55 17.49 -10.37
CA GLY A 28 1.23 18.79 -10.32
C GLY A 28 2.72 18.70 -9.94
N ARG A 29 3.37 17.56 -10.20
CA ARG A 29 4.76 17.30 -9.85
C ARG A 29 5.66 17.22 -11.09
N SER A 30 6.96 17.45 -10.91
CA SER A 30 7.95 17.13 -11.94
C SER A 30 8.05 15.62 -12.12
N MET A 31 8.28 15.18 -13.36
CA MET A 31 8.50 13.77 -13.71
C MET A 31 9.58 13.11 -12.83
N ASN A 32 10.66 13.84 -12.50
CA ASN A 32 11.72 13.32 -11.63
C ASN A 32 11.25 13.19 -10.17
N SER A 33 10.42 14.12 -9.69
CA SER A 33 9.87 14.07 -8.33
C SER A 33 8.87 12.92 -8.18
N GLU A 34 8.05 12.68 -9.21
CA GLU A 34 7.13 11.53 -9.24
C GLU A 34 7.90 10.21 -9.30
N LEU A 35 8.97 10.13 -10.10
CA LEU A 35 9.84 8.95 -10.13
C LEU A 35 10.44 8.66 -8.75
N LEU A 36 11.03 9.67 -8.11
CA LEU A 36 11.62 9.54 -6.77
C LEU A 36 10.57 9.11 -5.75
N GLN A 37 9.36 9.67 -5.82
CA GLN A 37 8.29 9.31 -4.91
C GLN A 37 7.80 7.89 -5.13
N ILE A 38 7.67 7.41 -6.37
CA ILE A 38 7.33 6.02 -6.67
C ILE A 38 8.41 5.08 -6.14
N VAL A 39 9.69 5.43 -6.33
CA VAL A 39 10.81 4.63 -5.82
C VAL A 39 10.83 4.63 -4.30
N GLN A 40 10.64 5.79 -3.65
CA GLN A 40 10.54 5.91 -2.20
C GLN A 40 9.33 5.17 -1.66
N ASP A 41 8.18 5.23 -2.33
CA ASP A 41 6.97 4.49 -1.95
C ASP A 41 7.19 2.98 -2.10
N ALA A 42 7.85 2.54 -3.17
CA ALA A 42 8.21 1.14 -3.38
C ALA A 42 9.28 0.63 -2.40
N LEU A 43 10.17 1.50 -1.90
CA LEU A 43 11.17 1.18 -0.87
C LEU A 43 10.58 1.25 0.54
N SER A 44 9.69 2.20 0.81
CA SER A 44 9.04 2.41 2.11
C SER A 44 7.93 1.40 2.37
N LYS A 45 7.31 0.88 1.31
CA LYS A 45 6.50 -0.33 1.36
C LYS A 45 7.48 -1.50 1.32
N PRO A 46 7.89 -2.09 2.46
CA PRO A 46 8.72 -3.28 2.44
C PRO A 46 8.04 -4.29 1.52
N SER A 47 8.79 -4.80 0.53
CA SER A 47 8.34 -5.68 -0.54
C SER A 47 7.09 -6.46 -0.16
N PRO A 48 5.96 -6.31 -0.88
CA PRO A 48 4.85 -7.23 -0.69
C PRO A 48 5.40 -8.60 -1.03
N VAL A 49 5.67 -9.39 0.01
CA VAL A 49 5.91 -10.82 -0.12
C VAL A 49 4.65 -11.35 -0.77
N THR A 50 4.76 -11.54 -2.08
CA THR A 50 4.05 -12.52 -2.91
C THR A 50 2.61 -12.79 -2.48
N GLY A 51 1.64 -12.22 -3.19
CA GLY A 51 0.35 -12.90 -3.44
C GLY A 51 -0.89 -12.22 -2.89
N TYR A 52 -0.79 -11.39 -1.85
CA TYR A 52 -1.97 -10.68 -1.31
C TYR A 52 -1.98 -9.25 -1.85
N ARG A 53 -2.72 -9.09 -2.96
CA ARG A 53 -3.13 -7.78 -3.44
C ARG A 53 -4.08 -7.21 -2.39
N ASP A 54 -3.85 -5.96 -2.02
CA ASP A 54 -4.69 -5.12 -1.18
C ASP A 54 -4.49 -5.27 0.33
N ASP A 55 -3.92 -4.22 0.95
CA ASP A 55 -3.90 -3.99 2.39
C ASP A 55 -5.30 -4.08 3.02
N ALA A 56 -6.37 -3.90 2.21
CA ALA A 56 -7.75 -4.13 2.61
C ALA A 56 -8.05 -5.59 2.97
N GLU A 57 -7.42 -6.56 2.32
CA GLU A 57 -7.66 -7.99 2.58
C GLU A 57 -7.03 -8.41 3.91
N ARG A 58 -5.84 -7.88 4.23
CA ARG A 58 -5.21 -8.07 5.55
C ARG A 58 -6.04 -7.43 6.67
N LEU A 59 -6.51 -6.20 6.46
CA LEU A 59 -7.39 -5.53 7.43
C LEU A 59 -8.70 -6.30 7.60
N ALA A 60 -9.27 -6.84 6.52
CA ALA A 60 -10.48 -7.65 6.58
C ALA A 60 -10.27 -8.95 7.38
N ASP A 61 -9.12 -9.61 7.23
CA ASP A 61 -8.80 -10.83 7.98
C ASP A 61 -8.63 -10.54 9.48
N GLU A 62 -7.89 -9.47 9.82
CA GLU A 62 -7.73 -9.00 11.21
C GLU A 62 -9.08 -8.62 11.86
N GLN A 63 -9.96 -7.93 11.12
CA GLN A 63 -11.30 -7.60 11.61
C GLN A 63 -12.19 -8.84 11.73
N SER A 64 -12.04 -9.83 10.84
CA SER A 64 -12.85 -11.05 10.84
C SER A 64 -12.66 -11.86 12.12
N ASP A 65 -11.43 -11.97 12.61
CA ASP A 65 -11.14 -12.69 13.87
C ASP A 65 -11.70 -11.98 15.11
N LEU A 66 -11.67 -10.65 15.13
CA LEU A 66 -12.28 -9.84 16.18
C LEU A 66 -13.79 -9.99 16.19
N VAL A 67 -14.43 -9.93 15.01
CA VAL A 67 -15.88 -10.08 14.87
C VAL A 67 -16.34 -11.49 15.27
N LYS A 68 -15.62 -12.55 14.87
CA LYS A 68 -15.95 -13.93 15.29
C LYS A 68 -15.93 -14.09 16.81
N LYS A 69 -14.94 -13.53 17.50
CA LYS A 69 -14.88 -13.57 18.97
C LYS A 69 -16.03 -12.80 19.60
N MET A 70 -16.30 -11.58 19.13
CA MET A 70 -17.42 -10.78 19.64
C MET A 70 -18.77 -11.48 19.45
N VAL A 71 -19.01 -12.07 18.28
CA VAL A 71 -20.24 -12.84 18.01
C VAL A 71 -20.30 -14.10 18.89
N PHE A 72 -19.19 -14.81 19.07
CA PHE A 72 -19.15 -15.98 19.94
C PHE A 72 -19.47 -15.63 21.39
N ASP A 73 -18.87 -14.58 21.95
CA ASP A 73 -19.11 -14.16 23.33
C ASP A 73 -20.53 -13.61 23.53
N THR A 74 -21.07 -12.87 22.56
CA THR A 74 -22.46 -12.39 22.61
C THR A 74 -23.47 -13.53 22.48
N LEU A 75 -23.25 -14.51 21.62
CA LEU A 75 -24.11 -15.69 21.54
C LEU A 75 -23.99 -16.53 22.80
N LYS A 76 -22.79 -16.70 23.35
CA LYS A 76 -22.59 -17.43 24.61
C LYS A 76 -23.28 -16.75 25.79
N SER A 77 -23.34 -15.42 25.82
CA SER A 77 -24.08 -14.68 26.86
C SER A 77 -25.59 -14.73 26.64
N LEU A 78 -26.07 -14.67 25.40
CA LEU A 78 -27.49 -14.81 25.04
C LEU A 78 -28.06 -16.21 25.29
N TYR A 79 -27.30 -17.26 24.98
CA TYR A 79 -27.71 -18.66 25.18
C TYR A 79 -27.37 -19.20 26.57
N LYS A 80 -26.59 -18.48 27.37
CA LYS A 80 -26.64 -18.59 28.83
C LYS A 80 -27.93 -17.94 29.33
N LYS A 81 -29.08 -18.53 29.02
CA LYS A 81 -30.28 -18.21 29.79
C LYS A 81 -30.06 -18.63 31.25
N PRO A 82 -30.47 -17.81 32.23
CA PRO A 82 -30.63 -18.29 33.59
C PRO A 82 -31.69 -19.40 33.58
N THR A 83 -31.45 -20.41 34.41
CA THR A 83 -32.43 -21.40 34.86
C THR A 83 -33.84 -20.86 34.99
#